data_AF-A0AAJ7NCN5-F1
#
_entry.id   AF-A0AAJ7NCN5-F1
#
_cell.length_a   1.000
_cell.length_b   1.000
_cell.length_c   1.000
_cell.angle_alpha   90.00
_cell.angle_beta   90.00
_cell.angle_gamma   90.00
#
_symmetry.space_group_name_H-M   'P 1'
#
loop_
_entity.id
_entity.type
_entity.pdbx_description
1 polymer ?
#
loop_
_entity_poly.entity_id
_entity_poly.type
_entity_poly.pdbx_seq_one_letter_code
_entity_poly.pdbx_strand_id
1 'polypeptide(L)'
;MDEDCKRDLENLEISVMEREKEVLDVTAFIVNNNPIPLDDNCSPEDVRRKQHQLCEILASTFICEQPKDYSLPDSQELRVHKVLKELNDEIKNAQKLLDALKAELSDVKEDVSRLEAKKLGLAKMKEAHLNRVVTLETATYAKERATASRIYHHVKSDLRSVVEAVFPDNLDFENLLADLTRAYLKGGDNVYVDVTPYTLAYINYLTSAEIAVYHRNDRSKIRLMEML
;
A
#
# COMPACT_ATOMS: atom_id res chain seq x y z
N MET A 1 -43.96 39.19 -12.67
CA MET A 1 -43.93 39.14 -14.15
C MET A 1 -43.86 40.57 -14.62
N ASP A 2 -42.69 40.95 -15.11
CA ASP A 2 -42.35 42.32 -15.51
C ASP A 2 -43.24 42.80 -16.65
N GLU A 3 -43.60 44.09 -16.63
CA GLU A 3 -44.39 44.76 -17.67
C GLU A 3 -43.77 44.62 -19.06
N ASP A 4 -42.44 44.49 -19.14
CA ASP A 4 -41.73 44.27 -20.40
C ASP A 4 -42.06 42.90 -21.00
N CYS A 5 -42.20 41.88 -20.16
CA CYS A 5 -42.57 40.53 -20.60
C CYS A 5 -44.01 40.45 -21.11
N LYS A 6 -44.91 41.33 -20.62
CA LYS A 6 -46.28 41.46 -21.15
C LYS A 6 -46.31 42.13 -22.52
N ARG A 7 -45.53 43.21 -22.71
CA ARG A 7 -45.43 43.90 -24.00
C ARG A 7 -44.84 43.01 -25.10
N ASP A 8 -43.84 42.21 -24.77
CA ASP A 8 -43.25 41.27 -25.74
C ASP A 8 -44.24 40.18 -26.16
N LEU A 9 -45.10 39.74 -25.24
CA LEU A 9 -46.17 38.77 -25.51
C LEU A 9 -47.28 39.37 -26.38
N GLU A 10 -47.71 40.61 -26.09
CA GLU A 10 -48.68 41.34 -26.93
C GLU A 10 -48.13 41.59 -28.34
N ASN A 11 -46.86 41.98 -28.47
CA ASN A 11 -46.22 42.17 -29.77
C ASN A 11 -46.12 40.86 -30.57
N LEU A 12 -45.87 39.74 -29.89
CA LEU A 12 -45.82 38.43 -30.51
C LEU A 12 -47.21 37.99 -31.00
N GLU A 13 -48.25 38.21 -30.20
CA GLU A 13 -49.65 37.92 -30.59
C GLU A 13 -50.06 38.74 -31.83
N ILE A 14 -49.72 40.03 -31.87
CA ILE A 14 -49.98 40.88 -33.05
C ILE A 14 -49.25 40.34 -34.28
N SER A 15 -47.97 39.99 -34.14
CA SER A 15 -47.17 39.45 -35.27
C SER A 15 -47.71 38.10 -35.77
N VAL A 16 -48.16 37.24 -34.87
CA VAL A 16 -48.80 35.96 -35.23
C VAL A 16 -50.10 36.19 -35.99
N MET A 17 -50.95 37.12 -35.52
CA MET A 17 -52.20 37.46 -36.19
C MET A 17 -51.97 38.05 -37.59
N GLU A 18 -50.96 38.92 -37.76
CA GLU A 18 -50.56 39.45 -39.07
C GLU A 18 -50.11 38.32 -40.01
N ARG A 19 -49.31 37.38 -39.51
CA ARG A 19 -48.83 36.22 -40.27
C ARG A 19 -49.97 35.30 -40.70
N GLU A 20 -50.90 35.02 -39.79
CA GLU A 20 -52.08 34.19 -40.07
C GLU A 20 -52.95 34.82 -41.16
N LYS A 21 -53.12 36.14 -41.10
CA LYS A 21 -53.83 36.89 -42.13
C LYS A 21 -53.10 36.85 -43.48
N GLU A 22 -51.79 37.06 -43.52
CA GLU A 22 -50.98 36.91 -44.74
C GLU A 22 -51.12 35.52 -45.35
N VAL A 23 -51.07 34.47 -44.52
CA VAL A 23 -51.24 33.08 -44.96
C VAL A 23 -52.65 32.85 -45.50
N LEU A 24 -53.69 33.37 -44.84
CA LEU A 24 -55.07 33.27 -45.31
C LEU A 24 -55.26 33.98 -46.66
N ASP A 25 -54.71 35.18 -46.82
CA ASP A 25 -54.81 35.96 -48.06
C ASP A 25 -54.09 35.25 -49.22
N VAL A 26 -52.89 34.71 -48.98
CA VAL A 26 -52.16 33.91 -49.98
C VAL A 26 -52.90 32.60 -50.29
N THR A 27 -53.47 31.94 -49.28
CA THR A 27 -54.25 30.70 -49.49
C THR A 27 -55.49 30.96 -50.32
N ALA A 28 -56.20 32.07 -50.06
CA ALA A 28 -57.34 32.49 -50.87
C ALA A 28 -56.94 32.82 -52.33
N PHE A 29 -55.77 33.43 -52.52
CA PHE A 29 -55.23 33.68 -53.86
C PHE A 29 -54.86 32.38 -54.59
N ILE A 30 -54.26 31.39 -53.90
CA ILE A 30 -53.92 30.09 -54.48
C ILE A 30 -55.19 29.31 -54.86
N VAL A 31 -56.19 29.28 -53.99
CA VAL A 31 -57.46 28.56 -54.24
C VAL A 31 -58.22 29.17 -55.42
N ASN A 32 -58.12 30.48 -55.63
CA ASN A 32 -58.73 31.16 -56.78
C ASN A 32 -57.86 31.11 -58.06
N ASN A 33 -56.60 30.70 -57.97
CA ASN A 33 -55.79 30.40 -59.14
C ASN A 33 -56.18 29.00 -59.63
N ASN A 34 -57.15 28.92 -60.54
CA ASN A 34 -57.39 27.69 -61.28
C ASN A 34 -56.16 27.41 -62.17
N PRO A 35 -55.33 26.40 -61.87
CA PRO A 35 -54.21 26.08 -62.74
C PRO A 35 -54.77 25.53 -64.05
N ILE A 36 -54.60 26.28 -65.13
CA ILE A 36 -54.99 25.82 -66.47
C ILE A 36 -53.91 24.82 -66.91
N PRO A 37 -54.25 23.53 -67.12
CA PRO A 37 -53.29 22.57 -67.64
C PRO A 37 -52.83 23.01 -69.04
N LEU A 38 -51.59 22.66 -69.40
CA LEU A 38 -51.11 22.90 -70.76
C LEU A 38 -51.99 22.12 -71.73
N ASP A 39 -52.61 22.83 -72.68
CA ASP A 39 -53.43 22.22 -73.73
C ASP A 39 -52.56 21.31 -74.60
N ASP A 40 -53.09 20.18 -75.09
CA ASP A 40 -52.33 19.17 -75.84
C ASP A 40 -51.75 19.70 -77.16
N ASN A 41 -52.22 20.88 -77.60
CA ASN A 41 -51.75 21.61 -78.78
C ASN A 41 -50.78 22.77 -78.47
N CYS A 42 -50.23 22.86 -77.25
CA CYS A 42 -49.36 23.98 -76.87
C CYS A 42 -47.98 23.88 -77.55
N SER A 43 -47.62 24.89 -78.35
CA SER A 43 -46.31 24.92 -79.02
C SER A 43 -45.20 25.32 -78.04
N PRO A 44 -43.93 24.93 -78.29
CA PRO A 44 -42.78 25.34 -77.46
C PRO A 44 -42.61 26.86 -77.34
N GLU A 45 -43.06 27.61 -78.36
CA GLU A 45 -43.01 29.08 -78.36
C GLU A 45 -44.05 29.69 -77.42
N ASP A 46 -45.21 29.05 -77.26
CA ASP A 46 -46.25 29.53 -76.34
C ASP A 46 -45.85 29.29 -74.88
N VAL A 47 -45.14 28.20 -74.61
CA VAL A 47 -44.52 27.94 -73.30
C VAL A 47 -43.46 28.98 -72.98
N ARG A 48 -42.55 29.28 -73.93
CA ARG A 48 -41.52 30.32 -73.75
C ARG A 48 -42.13 31.69 -73.49
N ARG A 49 -43.19 32.06 -74.20
CA ARG A 49 -43.89 33.33 -74.02
C ARG A 49 -44.52 33.44 -72.63
N LYS A 50 -45.19 32.38 -72.16
CA LYS A 50 -45.76 32.34 -70.80
C LYS A 50 -44.70 32.40 -69.70
N GLN A 51 -43.59 31.70 -69.89
CA GLN A 51 -42.45 31.78 -68.96
C GLN A 51 -41.87 33.19 -68.91
N HIS A 52 -41.75 33.86 -70.06
CA HIS A 52 -41.28 35.24 -70.10
C HIS A 52 -42.24 36.19 -69.38
N GLN A 53 -43.55 36.07 -69.61
CA GLN A 53 -44.57 36.84 -68.90
C GLN A 53 -44.53 36.61 -67.38
N LEU A 54 -44.33 35.37 -66.93
CA LEU A 54 -44.17 35.06 -65.51
C LEU A 54 -42.94 35.77 -64.93
N CYS A 55 -41.81 35.74 -65.63
CA CYS A 55 -40.59 36.44 -65.21
C CYS A 55 -40.79 37.95 -65.15
N GLU A 56 -41.49 38.55 -66.12
CA GLU A 56 -41.81 39.99 -66.11
C GLU A 56 -42.71 40.37 -64.93
N ILE A 57 -43.75 39.57 -64.65
CA ILE A 57 -44.64 39.79 -63.51
C ILE A 57 -43.84 39.68 -62.20
N LEU A 58 -43.07 38.61 -62.02
CA LEU A 58 -42.25 38.41 -60.82
C LEU A 58 -41.25 39.56 -60.63
N ALA A 59 -40.54 39.95 -61.69
CA ALA A 59 -39.61 41.08 -61.64
C ALA A 59 -40.33 42.38 -61.24
N SER A 60 -41.53 42.63 -61.75
CA SER A 60 -42.32 43.82 -61.39
C SER A 60 -42.79 43.81 -59.94
N THR A 61 -43.11 42.65 -59.36
CA THR A 61 -43.50 42.52 -57.95
C THR A 61 -42.31 42.65 -57.00
N PHE A 62 -41.15 42.10 -57.33
CA PHE A 62 -39.95 42.15 -56.48
C PHE A 62 -39.31 43.55 -56.42
N ILE A 63 -39.54 44.42 -57.41
CA ILE A 63 -38.97 45.78 -57.43
C ILE A 63 -39.68 46.72 -56.40
N CYS A 64 -40.87 46.36 -55.91
CA CYS A 64 -41.66 47.22 -55.01
C CYS A 64 -41.53 46.90 -53.51
N GLU A 65 -40.89 45.82 -53.10
CA GLU A 65 -40.67 45.50 -51.68
C GLU A 65 -39.26 45.90 -51.24
N GLN A 66 -39.15 46.82 -50.28
CA GLN A 66 -37.87 47.09 -49.62
C GLN A 66 -37.43 45.82 -48.87
N PRO A 67 -36.15 45.41 -48.96
CA PRO A 67 -35.64 44.29 -48.18
C PRO A 67 -35.84 44.60 -46.70
N LYS A 68 -36.72 43.84 -46.03
CA LYS A 68 -36.81 43.85 -44.57
C LYS A 68 -35.50 43.26 -44.03
N ASP A 69 -34.90 43.95 -43.07
CA ASP A 69 -33.62 43.62 -42.44
C ASP A 69 -33.79 42.41 -41.51
N TYR A 70 -34.00 41.23 -42.10
CA TYR A 70 -34.05 39.98 -41.37
C TYR A 70 -32.61 39.50 -41.14
N SER A 71 -32.22 39.34 -39.87
CA SER A 71 -30.97 38.69 -39.51
C SER A 71 -30.95 37.27 -40.09
N LEU A 72 -30.12 37.01 -41.10
CA LEU A 72 -29.91 35.68 -41.67
C LEU A 72 -29.28 34.77 -40.60
N PRO A 73 -29.95 33.70 -40.15
CA PRO A 73 -29.39 32.79 -39.17
C PRO A 73 -28.64 31.66 -39.89
N ASP A 74 -27.45 31.94 -40.43
CA ASP A 74 -26.40 30.93 -40.65
C ASP A 74 -25.16 31.59 -41.28
N SER A 75 -24.16 31.91 -40.46
CA SER A 75 -22.80 32.14 -40.95
C SER A 75 -21.86 31.13 -40.27
N GLN A 76 -20.90 30.61 -41.02
CA GLN A 76 -19.87 29.67 -40.52
C GLN A 76 -19.18 30.14 -39.23
N GLU A 77 -19.23 31.44 -38.93
CA GLU A 77 -18.70 32.05 -37.71
C GLU A 77 -19.32 31.49 -36.43
N LEU A 78 -20.61 31.13 -36.42
CA LEU A 78 -21.27 30.59 -35.23
C LEU A 78 -20.81 29.15 -34.93
N ARG A 79 -20.52 28.36 -35.98
CA ARG A 79 -19.96 27.01 -35.84
C ARG A 79 -18.51 27.06 -35.40
N VAL A 80 -17.71 27.96 -35.97
CA VAL A 80 -16.30 28.17 -35.57
C VAL A 80 -16.22 28.65 -34.11
N HIS A 81 -17.08 29.60 -33.70
CA HIS A 81 -17.13 30.07 -32.32
C HIS A 81 -17.52 28.96 -31.34
N LYS A 82 -18.49 28.10 -31.69
CA LYS A 82 -18.90 26.97 -30.83
C LYS A 82 -17.77 25.96 -30.66
N VAL A 83 -17.11 25.56 -31.75
CA VAL A 83 -15.99 24.62 -31.71
C VAL A 83 -14.82 25.19 -30.92
N LEU A 84 -14.47 26.47 -31.12
CA LEU A 84 -13.41 27.13 -30.35
C LEU A 84 -13.73 27.23 -28.86
N LYS A 85 -15.00 27.47 -28.51
CA LYS A 85 -15.45 27.51 -27.12
C LYS A 85 -15.35 26.13 -26.47
N GLU A 86 -15.84 25.08 -27.12
CA GLU A 86 -15.75 23.70 -26.64
C GLU A 86 -14.30 23.26 -26.47
N LEU A 87 -13.43 23.60 -27.43
CA LEU A 87 -12.00 23.30 -27.33
C LEU A 87 -11.32 24.02 -26.15
N ASN A 88 -11.68 25.30 -25.93
CA ASN A 88 -11.15 26.08 -24.83
C ASN A 88 -11.63 25.56 -23.46
N ASP A 89 -12.88 25.11 -23.38
CA ASP A 89 -13.43 24.49 -22.18
C ASP A 89 -12.76 23.15 -21.89
N GLU A 90 -12.46 22.35 -22.93
CA GLU A 90 -11.71 21.10 -22.80
C GLU A 90 -10.26 21.34 -22.35
N ILE A 91 -9.58 22.35 -22.91
CA ILE A 91 -8.25 22.76 -22.46
C ILE A 91 -8.27 23.14 -20.97
N LYS A 92 -9.26 23.92 -20.53
CA LYS A 92 -9.42 24.28 -19.11
C LYS A 92 -9.65 23.05 -18.23
N ASN A 93 -10.45 22.09 -18.69
CA ASN A 93 -10.68 20.85 -17.94
C ASN A 93 -9.42 20.00 -17.84
N ALA A 94 -8.66 19.85 -18.93
CA ALA A 94 -7.38 19.17 -18.94
C ALA A 94 -6.37 19.84 -18.00
N GLN A 95 -6.35 21.18 -17.95
CA GLN A 95 -5.51 21.94 -17.03
C GLN A 95 -5.86 21.65 -15.57
N LYS A 96 -7.16 21.67 -15.22
CA LYS A 96 -7.62 21.34 -13.86
C LYS A 96 -7.25 19.92 -13.46
N LEU A 97 -7.39 18.96 -14.38
CA LEU A 97 -7.01 17.57 -14.13
C LEU A 97 -5.50 17.45 -13.90
N LEU A 98 -4.69 18.13 -14.70
CA LEU A 98 -3.23 18.16 -14.54
C LEU A 98 -2.83 18.72 -13.16
N ASP A 99 -3.47 19.80 -12.73
CA ASP A 99 -3.17 20.42 -11.43
C ASP A 99 -3.59 19.52 -10.25
N ALA A 100 -4.74 18.84 -10.37
CA ALA A 100 -5.17 17.84 -9.38
C ALA A 100 -4.18 16.66 -9.29
N LEU A 101 -3.76 16.11 -10.43
CA LEU A 101 -2.78 15.01 -10.47
C LEU A 101 -1.41 15.43 -9.92
N LYS A 102 -0.98 16.67 -10.13
CA LYS A 102 0.25 17.19 -9.53
C LYS A 102 0.16 17.28 -8.01
N ALA A 103 -1.00 17.70 -7.48
CA ALA A 103 -1.23 17.74 -6.04
C ALA A 103 -1.18 16.33 -5.44
N GLU A 104 -1.92 15.37 -6.03
CA GLU A 104 -1.88 13.96 -5.60
C GLU A 104 -0.47 13.36 -5.66
N LEU A 105 0.29 13.66 -6.72
CA LEU A 105 1.66 13.18 -6.84
C LEU A 105 2.59 13.78 -5.78
N SER A 106 2.34 15.04 -5.38
CA SER A 106 3.05 15.67 -4.26
C SER A 106 2.77 14.94 -2.95
N ASP A 107 1.51 14.65 -2.66
CA ASP A 107 1.09 13.94 -1.44
C ASP A 107 1.70 12.53 -1.38
N VAL A 108 1.65 11.80 -2.50
CA VAL A 108 2.28 10.46 -2.60
C VAL A 108 3.78 10.55 -2.34
N LYS A 109 4.46 11.59 -2.85
CA LYS A 109 5.90 11.78 -2.64
C LYS A 109 6.24 12.08 -1.18
N GLU A 110 5.40 12.85 -0.49
CA GLU A 110 5.53 13.08 0.95
C GLU A 110 5.35 11.77 1.72
N ASP A 111 4.34 10.98 1.36
CA ASP A 111 4.07 9.68 1.97
C ASP A 111 5.21 8.70 1.80
N VAL A 112 5.79 8.61 0.60
CA VAL A 112 6.98 7.80 0.33
C VAL A 112 8.14 8.23 1.24
N SER A 113 8.41 9.53 1.33
CA SER A 113 9.48 10.06 2.18
C SER A 113 9.27 9.70 3.66
N ARG A 114 8.02 9.80 4.14
CA ARG A 114 7.63 9.41 5.49
C ARG A 114 7.80 7.91 5.74
N LEU A 115 7.44 7.07 4.76
CA LEU A 115 7.59 5.62 4.85
C LEU A 115 9.07 5.19 4.84
N GLU A 116 9.92 5.86 4.05
CA GLU A 116 11.37 5.63 4.07
C GLU A 116 11.97 5.98 5.44
N ALA A 117 11.58 7.11 6.03
CA ALA A 117 11.99 7.47 7.38
C ALA A 117 11.56 6.43 8.42
N LYS A 118 10.31 5.93 8.34
CA LYS A 118 9.81 4.85 9.21
C LYS A 118 10.59 3.55 9.03
N LYS A 119 10.90 3.17 7.78
CA LYS A 119 11.70 1.98 7.46
C LYS A 119 13.09 2.08 8.09
N LEU A 120 13.74 3.24 7.99
CA LEU A 120 15.04 3.48 8.62
C LEU A 120 14.93 3.40 10.16
N GLY A 121 13.88 3.96 10.75
CA GLY A 121 13.60 3.87 12.19
C GLY A 121 13.45 2.42 12.66
N LEU A 122 12.69 1.61 11.93
CA LEU A 122 12.51 0.18 12.21
C LEU A 122 13.82 -0.60 12.13
N ALA A 123 14.67 -0.30 11.13
CA ALA A 123 15.99 -0.93 11.02
C ALA A 123 16.87 -0.63 12.25
N LYS A 124 16.90 0.63 12.69
CA LYS A 124 17.63 1.04 13.91
C LYS A 124 17.08 0.37 15.17
N MET A 125 15.76 0.25 15.31
CA MET A 125 15.15 -0.45 16.45
C MET A 125 15.52 -1.94 16.47
N LYS A 126 15.52 -2.60 15.31
CA LYS A 126 15.93 -4.00 15.18
C LYS A 126 17.38 -4.19 15.62
N GLU A 127 18.29 -3.33 15.16
CA GLU A 127 19.70 -3.36 15.54
C GLU A 127 19.89 -3.14 17.05
N ALA A 128 19.24 -2.12 17.62
CA ALA A 128 19.30 -1.86 19.05
C ALA A 128 18.76 -3.03 19.89
N HIS A 129 17.72 -3.71 19.42
CA HIS A 129 17.16 -4.87 20.11
C HIS A 129 18.13 -6.06 20.09
N LEU A 130 18.73 -6.38 18.94
CA LEU A 130 19.73 -7.45 18.82
C LEU A 130 20.94 -7.17 19.72
N ASN A 131 21.45 -5.94 19.72
CA ASN A 131 22.57 -5.54 20.59
C ASN A 131 22.20 -5.69 22.08
N ARG A 132 20.96 -5.36 22.46
CA ARG A 132 20.47 -5.54 23.82
C ARG A 132 20.38 -7.02 24.22
N VAL A 133 19.91 -7.89 23.33
CA VAL A 133 19.82 -9.33 23.62
C VAL A 133 21.22 -9.92 23.84
N VAL A 134 22.17 -9.64 22.95
CA VAL A 134 23.56 -10.12 23.07
C VAL A 134 24.23 -9.60 24.34
N THR A 135 24.04 -8.32 24.68
CA THR A 135 24.60 -7.73 25.91
C THR A 135 23.94 -8.29 27.17
N LEU A 136 22.64 -8.58 27.16
CA LEU A 136 21.95 -9.20 28.29
C LEU A 136 22.40 -10.65 28.50
N GLU A 137 22.51 -11.44 27.43
CA GLU A 137 22.98 -12.83 27.50
C GLU A 137 24.41 -12.90 28.03
N THR A 138 25.32 -12.08 27.49
CA THR A 138 26.71 -12.03 27.95
C THR A 138 26.84 -11.54 29.39
N ALA A 139 26.08 -10.51 29.78
CA ALA A 139 26.07 -10.01 31.16
C ALA A 139 25.48 -11.02 32.15
N THR A 140 24.43 -11.75 31.75
CA THR A 140 23.79 -12.78 32.57
C THR A 140 24.72 -13.97 32.76
N TYR A 141 25.28 -14.48 31.66
CA TYR A 141 26.27 -15.55 31.70
C TYR A 141 27.49 -15.19 32.57
N ALA A 142 28.02 -13.97 32.44
CA ALA A 142 29.14 -13.52 33.26
C ALA A 142 28.79 -13.49 34.76
N LYS A 143 27.59 -13.00 35.12
CA LYS A 143 27.11 -12.99 36.52
C LYS A 143 26.88 -14.39 37.07
N GLU A 144 26.26 -15.27 36.29
CA GLU A 144 26.05 -16.66 36.67
C GLU A 144 27.38 -17.37 36.87
N ARG A 145 28.33 -17.22 35.93
CA ARG A 145 29.68 -17.77 36.05
C ARG A 145 30.41 -17.23 37.28
N ALA A 146 30.32 -15.93 37.57
CA ALA A 146 30.92 -15.34 38.77
C ALA A 146 30.30 -15.92 40.05
N THR A 147 28.98 -16.09 40.06
CA THR A 147 28.24 -16.65 41.20
C THR A 147 28.59 -18.12 41.42
N ALA A 148 28.58 -18.93 40.36
CA ALA A 148 28.97 -20.34 40.38
C ALA A 148 30.43 -20.50 40.82
N SER A 149 31.34 -19.67 40.31
CA SER A 149 32.73 -19.66 40.74
C SER A 149 32.84 -19.34 42.23
N ARG A 150 32.12 -18.34 42.74
CA ARG A 150 32.11 -17.99 44.17
C ARG A 150 31.61 -19.16 45.03
N ILE A 151 30.50 -19.78 44.65
CA ILE A 151 29.93 -20.94 45.35
C ILE A 151 30.95 -22.08 45.37
N TYR A 152 31.55 -22.41 44.22
CA TYR A 152 32.57 -23.45 44.12
C TYR A 152 33.75 -23.20 45.07
N HIS A 153 34.25 -21.96 45.14
CA HIS A 153 35.35 -21.63 46.04
C HIS A 153 34.97 -21.76 47.51
N HIS A 154 33.75 -21.34 47.90
CA HIS A 154 33.26 -21.52 49.27
C HIS A 154 33.12 -22.99 49.62
N VAL A 155 32.41 -23.77 48.78
CA VAL A 155 32.24 -25.21 49.00
C VAL A 155 33.58 -25.92 49.07
N LYS A 156 34.53 -25.59 48.19
CA LYS A 156 35.87 -26.16 48.21
C LYS A 156 36.62 -25.86 49.52
N SER A 157 36.51 -24.63 50.01
CA SER A 157 37.14 -24.21 51.27
C SER A 157 36.52 -24.92 52.48
N ASP A 158 35.19 -25.01 52.52
CA ASP A 158 34.46 -25.69 53.58
C ASP A 158 34.77 -27.19 53.58
N LEU A 159 34.75 -27.82 52.40
CA LEU A 159 35.06 -29.24 52.25
C LEU A 159 36.49 -29.54 52.70
N ARG A 160 37.46 -28.69 52.31
CA ARG A 160 38.84 -28.81 52.75
C ARG A 160 38.94 -28.76 54.28
N SER A 161 38.26 -27.80 54.91
CA SER A 161 38.27 -27.65 56.37
C SER A 161 37.68 -28.89 57.07
N VAL A 162 36.60 -29.46 56.54
CA VAL A 162 36.00 -30.69 57.06
C VAL A 162 36.94 -31.89 56.89
N VAL A 163 37.57 -32.04 55.73
CA VAL A 163 38.49 -33.15 55.46
C VAL A 163 39.73 -33.07 56.36
N GLU A 164 40.32 -31.88 56.54
CA GLU A 164 41.45 -31.67 57.46
C GLU A 164 41.08 -31.98 58.92
N ALA A 165 39.82 -31.73 59.32
CA ALA A 165 39.34 -32.05 60.66
C ALA A 165 39.08 -33.56 60.88
N VAL A 166 38.55 -34.26 59.87
CA VAL A 166 38.21 -35.70 59.96
C VAL A 166 39.43 -36.59 59.72
N PHE A 167 40.33 -36.17 58.83
CA PHE A 167 41.55 -36.87 58.47
C PHE A 167 42.76 -35.93 58.61
N PRO A 168 43.37 -35.83 59.81
CA PRO A 168 44.65 -35.14 59.98
C PRO A 168 45.73 -35.84 59.15
N ASP A 169 46.62 -35.08 58.50
CA ASP A 169 47.67 -35.62 57.60
C ASP A 169 47.14 -36.47 56.43
N ASN A 170 46.16 -35.91 55.71
CA ASN A 170 45.38 -36.54 54.63
C ASN A 170 46.07 -36.69 53.25
N LEU A 171 47.40 -36.67 53.16
CA LEU A 171 48.10 -36.70 51.86
C LEU A 171 47.71 -37.92 51.01
N ASP A 172 47.60 -39.09 51.63
CA ASP A 172 47.17 -40.32 50.96
C ASP A 172 45.70 -40.28 50.51
N PHE A 173 44.86 -39.54 51.25
CA PHE A 173 43.46 -39.33 50.88
C PHE A 173 43.34 -38.36 49.70
N GLU A 174 44.12 -37.28 49.69
CA GLU A 174 44.18 -36.35 48.56
C GLU A 174 44.66 -37.04 47.28
N ASN A 175 45.70 -37.88 47.38
CA ASN A 175 46.20 -38.69 46.27
C ASN A 175 45.13 -39.67 45.75
N LEU A 176 44.44 -40.37 46.66
CA LEU A 176 43.34 -41.26 46.29
C LEU A 176 42.21 -40.51 45.57
N LEU A 177 41.79 -39.36 46.07
CA LEU A 177 40.76 -38.53 45.44
C LEU A 177 41.21 -38.02 44.06
N ALA A 178 42.47 -37.63 43.92
CA ALA A 178 43.05 -37.20 42.66
C ALA A 178 43.03 -38.33 41.62
N ASP A 179 43.39 -39.55 42.02
CA ASP A 179 43.38 -40.74 41.16
C ASP A 179 41.95 -41.13 40.77
N LEU A 180 41.02 -41.12 41.72
CA LEU A 180 39.60 -41.37 41.48
C LEU A 180 38.98 -40.35 40.52
N THR A 181 39.31 -39.06 40.68
CA THR A 181 38.80 -37.99 39.79
C THR A 181 39.40 -38.12 38.39
N ARG A 182 40.69 -38.46 38.28
CA ARG A 182 41.35 -38.72 36.99
C ARG A 182 40.78 -39.96 36.30
N ALA A 183 40.49 -41.02 37.05
CA ALA A 183 39.88 -42.24 36.53
C ALA A 183 38.46 -41.95 36.00
N TYR A 184 37.67 -41.18 36.75
CA TYR A 184 36.31 -40.78 36.35
C TYR A 184 36.28 -40.06 34.99
N LEU A 185 37.27 -39.21 34.70
CA LEU A 185 37.36 -38.50 33.42
C LEU A 185 37.77 -39.37 32.22
N LYS A 186 38.34 -40.56 32.44
CA LYS A 186 38.90 -41.41 31.37
C LYS A 186 37.89 -42.36 30.73
N GLY A 187 36.77 -42.67 31.40
CA GLY A 187 35.72 -43.57 30.89
C GLY A 187 36.16 -45.03 30.71
N GLY A 188 35.21 -45.93 30.42
CA GLY A 188 35.46 -47.37 30.20
C GLY A 188 35.99 -48.10 31.44
N ASP A 189 36.88 -49.09 31.26
CA ASP A 189 37.49 -49.84 32.38
C ASP A 189 38.51 -49.01 33.20
N ASN A 190 38.92 -47.85 32.67
CA ASN A 190 39.87 -46.94 33.32
C ASN A 190 39.21 -46.04 34.38
N VAL A 191 37.92 -46.24 34.67
CA VAL A 191 37.20 -45.55 35.75
C VAL A 191 37.48 -46.13 37.13
N TYR A 192 38.13 -47.28 37.20
CA TYR A 192 38.45 -47.97 38.45
C TYR A 192 39.88 -47.70 38.90
N VAL A 193 40.06 -47.53 40.21
CA VAL A 193 41.33 -47.37 40.91
C VAL A 193 41.54 -48.53 41.86
N ASP A 194 42.77 -49.03 41.94
CA ASP A 194 43.14 -50.15 42.81
C ASP A 194 43.17 -49.72 44.29
N VAL A 195 42.61 -50.58 45.14
CA VAL A 195 42.54 -50.42 46.59
C VAL A 195 43.87 -50.85 47.21
N THR A 196 44.50 -49.97 47.96
CA THR A 196 45.74 -50.29 48.70
C THR A 196 45.45 -50.36 50.20
N PRO A 197 46.27 -51.08 50.99
CA PRO A 197 46.08 -51.16 52.44
C PRO A 197 46.11 -49.79 53.14
N TYR A 198 46.87 -48.84 52.60
CA TYR A 198 47.04 -47.49 53.14
C TYR A 198 45.82 -46.59 52.90
N THR A 199 45.02 -46.88 51.88
CA THR A 199 43.84 -46.07 51.53
C THR A 199 42.52 -46.68 52.01
N LEU A 200 42.56 -47.86 52.64
CA LEU A 200 41.38 -48.65 52.99
C LEU A 200 40.42 -47.91 53.95
N ALA A 201 40.95 -47.15 54.92
CA ALA A 201 40.13 -46.35 55.83
C ALA A 201 39.35 -45.25 55.09
N TYR A 202 39.99 -44.59 54.14
CA TYR A 202 39.37 -43.56 53.30
C TYR A 202 38.31 -44.15 52.36
N ILE A 203 38.60 -45.31 51.80
CA ILE A 203 37.69 -46.01 50.89
C ILE A 203 36.42 -46.46 51.62
N ASN A 204 36.56 -47.00 52.83
CA ASN A 204 35.42 -47.35 53.67
C ASN A 204 34.55 -46.12 53.98
N TYR A 205 35.17 -44.96 54.23
CA TYR A 205 34.44 -43.70 54.42
C TYR A 205 33.70 -43.27 53.14
N LEU A 206 34.39 -43.22 52.00
CA LEU A 206 33.80 -42.82 50.72
C LEU A 206 32.66 -43.75 50.26
N THR A 207 32.78 -45.04 50.52
CA THR A 207 31.74 -46.02 50.18
C THR A 207 30.55 -45.96 51.14
N SER A 208 30.80 -45.73 52.44
CA SER A 208 29.72 -45.54 53.43
C SER A 208 28.95 -44.24 53.20
N ALA A 209 29.62 -43.22 52.69
CA ALA A 209 29.01 -41.95 52.31
C ALA A 209 28.36 -41.98 50.90
N GLU A 210 28.34 -43.13 50.24
CA GLU A 210 27.82 -43.32 48.87
C GLU A 210 28.48 -42.42 47.81
N ILE A 211 29.73 -42.01 48.05
CA ILE A 211 30.52 -41.18 47.12
C ILE A 211 31.29 -42.08 46.12
N ALA A 212 31.72 -43.27 46.57
CA ALA A 212 32.43 -44.25 45.77
C ALA A 212 31.78 -45.64 45.87
N VAL A 213 31.99 -46.48 44.86
CA VAL A 213 31.44 -47.84 44.81
C VAL A 213 32.51 -48.82 44.37
N TYR A 214 32.54 -50.00 45.01
CA TYR A 214 33.39 -51.11 44.60
C TYR A 214 33.01 -51.65 43.23
N HIS A 215 33.99 -52.19 42.50
CA HIS A 215 33.72 -52.93 41.28
C HIS A 215 32.86 -54.17 41.59
N ARG A 216 31.85 -54.43 40.75
CA ARG A 216 30.83 -55.47 40.99
C ARG A 216 31.42 -56.87 41.22
N ASN A 217 32.50 -57.18 40.51
CA ASN A 217 33.16 -58.49 40.54
C ASN A 217 34.57 -58.46 41.16
N ASP A 218 35.09 -57.29 41.53
CA ASP A 218 36.47 -57.12 41.99
C ASP A 218 36.53 -56.15 43.19
N ARG A 219 36.66 -56.70 44.40
CA ARG A 219 36.68 -55.88 45.62
C ARG A 219 38.01 -55.15 45.84
N SER A 220 39.03 -55.42 45.02
CA SER A 220 40.27 -54.65 45.04
C SER A 220 40.19 -53.39 44.18
N LYS A 221 39.03 -53.05 43.62
CA LYS A 221 38.84 -51.88 42.76
C LYS A 221 37.64 -51.04 43.19
N ILE A 222 37.80 -49.72 43.11
CA ILE A 222 36.73 -48.75 43.39
C ILE A 222 36.63 -47.69 42.30
N ARG A 223 35.48 -47.05 42.18
CA ARG A 223 35.25 -45.89 41.31
C ARG A 223 34.38 -44.85 42.00
N LEU A 224 34.42 -43.60 41.52
CA LEU A 224 33.43 -42.60 41.92
C LEU A 224 32.05 -42.99 41.42
N MET A 225 31.03 -42.69 42.23
CA MET A 225 29.65 -42.79 41.81
C MET A 225 29.36 -41.71 40.76
N GLU A 226 28.48 -42.00 39.81
CA GLU A 226 27.96 -40.98 38.90
C GLU A 226 27.04 -40.04 39.70
N MET A 227 27.54 -38.84 39.95
CA MET A 227 26.74 -37.76 40.52
C MET A 227 25.94 -37.15 39.36
N LEU A 228 24.63 -37.40 39.34
CA LEU A 228 23.65 -36.86 38.37
C LEU A 228 23.54 -35.34 38.43
#